data_AF-A0A926HJ37-F1
#
_entry.id   AF-A0A926HJ37-F1
#
_cell.length_a   1.000
_cell.length_b   1.000
_cell.length_c   1.000
_cell.angle_alpha   90.00
_cell.angle_beta   90.00
_cell.angle_gamma   90.00
#
_symmetry.space_group_name_H-M   'P 1'
#
loop_
_entity.id
_entity.type
_entity.pdbx_description
1 polymer ?
#
loop_
_entity_poly.entity_id
_entity_poly.type
_entity_poly.pdbx_seq_one_letter_code
_entity_poly.pdbx_strand_id
1 'polypeptide(L)'
;MSVYAPSAPKPRIRLLSQIEFSEKLNTLSPARRFFYAIVSALTFVGLFVAMIVLSAVLMALLSIPLGAPITAPEQVALMVIPLIGALMICIGFGGSTMPETVLPGETLTRNARRAARGGLITGALVGFFFGLIWGTAIRLHLILQVVIAIDPGTLATEILIFGVAMGLVVAPCFALFRAISSLIGTVMLDWFDK
;
A
#
# COMPACT_ATOMS: atom_id res chain seq x y z
N MET A 1 26.44 -21.56 44.09
CA MET A 1 25.77 -20.26 43.87
C MET A 1 26.09 -19.80 42.46
N SER A 2 25.18 -19.98 41.50
CA SER A 2 25.32 -19.44 40.14
C SER A 2 24.51 -18.15 40.08
N VAL A 3 25.20 -17.03 40.01
CA VAL A 3 24.60 -15.71 39.85
C VAL A 3 24.11 -15.62 38.42
N TYR A 4 22.77 -15.66 38.24
CA TYR A 4 22.15 -15.27 36.99
C TYR A 4 22.48 -13.80 36.74
N ALA A 5 23.43 -13.54 35.85
CA ALA A 5 23.65 -12.21 35.32
C ALA A 5 22.38 -11.77 34.58
N PRO A 6 21.77 -10.62 34.91
CA PRO A 6 20.66 -10.10 34.12
C PRO A 6 21.18 -9.81 32.72
N SER A 7 20.59 -10.48 31.72
CA SER A 7 20.89 -10.20 30.32
C SER A 7 20.60 -8.73 30.04
N ALA A 8 21.58 -8.03 29.44
CA ALA A 8 21.44 -6.64 29.06
C ALA A 8 20.11 -6.44 28.30
N PRO A 9 19.31 -5.41 28.61
CA PRO A 9 18.06 -5.18 27.92
C PRO A 9 18.35 -5.01 26.44
N LYS A 10 17.80 -5.91 25.60
CA LYS A 10 17.88 -5.77 24.14
C LYS A 10 17.40 -4.36 23.77
N PRO A 11 18.12 -3.64 22.89
CA PRO A 11 17.66 -2.32 22.44
C PRO A 11 16.27 -2.48 21.83
N ARG A 12 15.25 -2.02 22.54
CA ARG A 12 13.88 -1.98 22.02
C ARG A 12 13.78 -0.70 21.21
N ILE A 13 13.68 -0.85 19.89
CA ILE A 13 13.25 0.22 18.98
C ILE A 13 11.93 0.75 19.54
N ARG A 14 11.93 2.02 19.96
CA ARG A 14 10.79 2.63 20.65
C ARG A 14 9.75 3.05 19.61
N LEU A 15 8.49 2.71 19.83
CA LEU A 15 7.40 3.28 19.03
C LEU A 15 7.31 4.77 19.34
N LEU A 16 7.37 5.61 18.32
CA LEU A 16 7.21 7.06 18.45
C LEU A 16 5.83 7.46 17.95
N SER A 17 5.15 8.33 18.69
CA SER A 17 4.00 9.07 18.16
C SER A 17 4.44 10.03 17.06
N GLN A 18 3.50 10.51 16.25
CA GLN A 18 3.80 11.50 15.22
C GLN A 18 4.45 12.78 15.78
N ILE A 19 4.06 13.20 16.99
CA ILE A 19 4.61 14.38 17.68
C ILE A 19 6.06 14.10 18.11
N GLU A 20 6.28 13.00 18.85
CA GLU A 20 7.63 12.61 19.31
C GLU A 20 8.58 12.39 18.12
N PHE A 21 8.07 11.82 17.02
CA PHE A 21 8.83 11.65 15.80
C PHE A 21 9.24 13.00 15.18
N SER A 22 8.32 13.96 15.12
CA SER A 22 8.62 15.30 14.60
C SER A 22 9.62 16.04 15.48
N GLU A 23 9.47 15.96 16.80
CA GLU A 23 10.40 16.56 17.77
C GLU A 23 11.80 15.96 17.63
N LYS A 24 11.91 14.63 17.51
CA LYS A 24 13.19 13.94 17.36
C LYS A 24 13.84 14.20 15.99
N LEU A 25 13.05 14.40 14.93
CA LEU A 25 13.58 14.91 13.66
C LEU A 25 14.12 16.34 13.81
N ASN A 26 13.48 17.15 14.64
CA ASN A 26 13.87 18.51 14.93
C ASN A 26 15.08 18.65 15.87
N THR A 27 15.59 17.56 16.45
CA THR A 27 16.86 17.56 17.18
C THR A 27 18.07 17.24 16.30
N LEU A 28 17.85 16.64 15.12
CA LEU A 28 18.93 16.32 14.18
C LEU A 28 19.51 17.57 13.52
N SER A 29 20.78 17.52 13.11
CA SER A 29 21.40 18.60 12.32
C SER A 29 20.75 18.74 10.94
N PRO A 30 20.76 19.92 10.31
CA PRO A 30 20.11 20.16 9.01
C PRO A 30 20.55 19.16 7.92
N ALA A 31 21.84 18.82 7.88
CA ALA A 31 22.38 17.85 6.92
C ALA A 31 21.81 16.43 7.14
N ARG A 32 21.70 15.99 8.41
CA ARG A 32 21.10 14.68 8.75
C ARG A 32 19.61 14.64 8.44
N ARG A 33 18.88 15.73 8.64
CA ARG A 33 17.45 15.84 8.24
C ARG A 33 17.28 15.75 6.74
N PHE A 34 18.11 16.44 5.97
CA PHE A 34 18.06 16.41 4.52
C PHE A 34 18.35 15.00 3.98
N PHE A 35 19.39 14.35 4.51
CA PHE A 35 19.72 12.98 4.12
C PHE A 35 18.63 11.98 4.55
N TYR A 36 18.07 12.12 5.76
CA TYR A 36 16.91 11.36 6.21
C TYR A 36 15.74 11.50 5.22
N ALA A 37 15.41 12.73 4.81
CA ALA A 37 14.31 13.00 3.88
C ALA A 37 14.52 12.31 2.53
N ILE A 38 15.74 12.33 1.98
CA ILE A 38 16.07 11.64 0.72
C ILE A 38 15.91 10.13 0.88
N VAL A 39 16.52 9.54 1.90
CA VAL A 39 16.48 8.09 2.11
C VAL A 39 15.05 7.60 2.35
N SER A 40 14.28 8.36 3.14
CA SER A 40 12.85 8.11 3.36
C SER A 40 12.08 8.19 2.04
N ALA A 41 12.23 9.26 1.27
CA ALA A 41 11.56 9.43 -0.02
C ALA A 41 11.87 8.29 -0.99
N LEU A 42 13.14 7.93 -1.17
CA LEU A 42 13.56 6.81 -2.02
C LEU A 42 12.94 5.49 -1.56
N THR A 43 12.83 5.27 -0.25
CA THR A 43 12.25 4.06 0.31
C THR A 43 10.75 3.99 0.09
N PHE A 44 10.03 5.10 0.28
CA PHE A 44 8.60 5.18 0.00
C PHE A 44 8.31 5.00 -1.50
N VAL A 45 9.10 5.62 -2.38
CA VAL A 45 8.98 5.44 -3.84
C VAL A 45 9.28 4.00 -4.23
N GLY A 46 10.36 3.40 -3.69
CA GLY A 46 10.71 2.01 -3.94
C GLY A 46 9.62 1.03 -3.50
N LEU A 47 9.04 1.25 -2.32
CA LEU A 47 7.91 0.45 -1.84
C LEU A 47 6.68 0.62 -2.72
N PHE A 48 6.38 1.84 -3.16
CA PHE A 48 5.26 2.10 -4.05
C PHE A 48 5.40 1.36 -5.38
N VAL A 49 6.58 1.43 -6.00
CA VAL A 49 6.88 0.69 -7.24
C VAL A 49 6.78 -0.82 -7.01
N ALA A 50 7.33 -1.33 -5.91
CA ALA A 50 7.23 -2.75 -5.57
C ALA A 50 5.77 -3.20 -5.40
N MET A 51 4.90 -2.35 -4.85
CA MET A 51 3.48 -2.66 -4.73
C MET A 51 2.74 -2.65 -6.06
N ILE A 52 3.09 -1.75 -6.98
CA ILE A 52 2.54 -1.77 -8.35
C ILE A 52 2.93 -3.07 -9.04
N VAL A 53 4.21 -3.46 -8.97
CA VAL A 53 4.70 -4.70 -9.58
C VAL A 53 4.00 -5.92 -8.97
N LEU A 54 3.93 -6.00 -7.64
CA LEU A 54 3.26 -7.09 -6.94
C LEU A 54 1.76 -7.16 -7.31
N SER A 55 1.09 -6.00 -7.37
CA SER A 55 -0.31 -5.92 -7.78
C SER A 55 -0.51 -6.39 -9.22
N ALA A 56 0.36 -5.96 -10.13
CA ALA A 56 0.31 -6.37 -11.53
C ALA A 56 0.53 -7.88 -11.70
N VAL A 57 1.48 -8.46 -10.94
CA VAL A 57 1.70 -9.92 -10.91
C VAL A 57 0.47 -10.65 -10.38
N LEU A 58 -0.11 -10.21 -9.27
CA LEU A 58 -1.31 -10.83 -8.70
C LEU A 58 -2.50 -10.75 -9.66
N MET A 59 -2.68 -9.62 -10.33
CA MET A 59 -3.74 -9.43 -11.31
C MET A 59 -3.52 -10.30 -12.55
N ALA A 60 -2.28 -10.42 -13.04
CA ALA A 60 -1.93 -11.35 -14.12
C ALA A 60 -2.20 -12.81 -13.73
N LEU A 61 -1.89 -13.21 -12.48
CA LEU A 61 -2.21 -14.55 -11.98
C LEU A 61 -3.72 -14.79 -11.87
N LEU A 62 -4.50 -13.80 -11.44
CA LEU A 62 -5.97 -13.88 -11.39
C LEU A 62 -6.61 -13.95 -12.78
N SER A 63 -5.94 -13.41 -13.81
CA SER A 63 -6.45 -13.42 -15.19
C SER A 63 -6.52 -14.82 -15.81
N ILE A 64 -5.67 -15.75 -15.35
CA ILE A 64 -5.60 -17.14 -15.84
C ILE A 64 -6.88 -17.93 -15.53
N PRO A 65 -7.32 -18.08 -14.25
CA PRO A 65 -8.55 -18.80 -13.93
C PRO A 65 -9.82 -18.09 -14.43
N LEU A 66 -9.75 -16.79 -14.73
CA LEU A 66 -10.84 -16.03 -15.34
C LEU A 66 -10.95 -16.24 -16.86
N GLY A 67 -10.07 -17.05 -17.46
CA GLY A 67 -10.08 -17.35 -18.89
C GLY A 67 -9.63 -16.20 -19.78
N ALA A 68 -9.01 -15.17 -19.19
CA ALA A 68 -8.58 -13.96 -19.88
C ALA A 68 -7.09 -13.65 -19.64
N PRO A 69 -6.18 -14.57 -19.98
CA PRO A 69 -4.75 -14.39 -19.71
C PRO A 69 -4.20 -13.15 -20.42
N ILE A 70 -3.45 -12.34 -19.69
CA ILE A 70 -2.79 -11.15 -20.22
C ILE A 70 -1.57 -11.58 -21.05
N THR A 71 -1.63 -11.35 -22.36
CA THR A 71 -0.59 -11.79 -23.32
C THR A 71 -0.01 -10.64 -24.13
N ALA A 72 -0.76 -9.55 -24.31
CA ALA A 72 -0.33 -8.40 -25.10
C ALA A 72 0.20 -7.25 -24.22
N PRO A 73 1.22 -6.48 -24.69
CA PRO A 73 1.72 -5.31 -23.97
C PRO A 73 0.66 -4.24 -23.69
N GLU A 74 -0.30 -4.08 -24.60
CA GLU A 74 -1.41 -3.12 -24.46
C GLU A 74 -2.34 -3.50 -23.29
N GLN A 75 -2.59 -4.80 -23.09
CA GLN A 75 -3.37 -5.30 -21.96
C GLN A 75 -2.64 -5.07 -20.63
N VAL A 76 -1.30 -5.15 -20.62
CA VAL A 76 -0.49 -4.80 -19.45
C VAL A 76 -0.67 -3.33 -19.10
N ALA A 77 -0.64 -2.41 -20.07
CA ALA A 77 -0.86 -0.99 -19.81
C ALA A 77 -2.26 -0.72 -19.24
N LEU A 78 -3.30 -1.32 -19.84
CA LEU A 78 -4.69 -1.21 -19.38
C LEU A 78 -4.91 -1.78 -17.97
N MET A 79 -4.06 -2.71 -17.53
CA MET A 79 -4.06 -3.26 -16.17
C MET A 79 -3.24 -2.41 -15.20
N VAL A 80 -2.06 -1.93 -15.57
CA VAL A 80 -1.14 -1.25 -14.66
C VAL A 80 -1.60 0.17 -14.35
N ILE A 81 -2.12 0.90 -15.33
CA ILE A 81 -2.60 2.28 -15.13
C ILE A 81 -3.65 2.37 -14.01
N PRO A 82 -4.71 1.54 -13.98
CA PRO A 82 -5.68 1.60 -12.89
C PRO A 82 -5.11 1.17 -11.54
N LEU A 83 -4.12 0.27 -11.51
CA LEU A 83 -3.44 -0.11 -10.27
C LEU A 83 -2.66 1.06 -9.67
N ILE A 84 -1.95 1.83 -10.51
CA ILE A 84 -1.27 3.06 -10.10
C ILE A 84 -2.29 4.04 -9.52
N GLY A 85 -3.38 4.29 -10.26
CA GLY A 85 -4.45 5.20 -9.84
C GLY A 85 -5.07 4.80 -8.49
N ALA A 86 -5.45 3.52 -8.35
CA ALA A 86 -6.02 2.99 -7.13
C ALA A 86 -5.07 3.12 -5.93
N LEU A 87 -3.79 2.80 -6.10
CA LEU A 87 -2.79 2.90 -5.04
C LEU A 87 -2.51 4.36 -4.65
N MET A 88 -2.46 5.29 -5.61
CA MET A 88 -2.33 6.73 -5.30
C MET A 88 -3.53 7.23 -4.49
N ILE A 89 -4.75 6.83 -4.88
CA ILE A 89 -5.97 7.17 -4.14
C ILE A 89 -5.95 6.56 -2.74
N CYS A 90 -5.50 5.31 -2.58
CA CYS A 90 -5.33 4.67 -1.28
C CYS A 90 -4.38 5.47 -0.37
N ILE A 91 -3.24 5.94 -0.91
CA ILE A 91 -2.29 6.78 -0.17
C ILE A 91 -2.96 8.09 0.26
N GLY A 92 -3.71 8.74 -0.64
CA GLY A 92 -4.43 9.97 -0.35
C GLY A 92 -5.48 9.80 0.76
N PHE A 93 -6.33 8.77 0.67
CA PHE A 93 -7.38 8.52 1.67
C PHE A 93 -6.86 7.98 3.00
N GLY A 94 -5.79 7.21 2.97
CA GLY A 94 -5.34 6.54 4.17
C GLY A 94 -4.58 7.47 5.13
N GLY A 95 -4.18 8.68 4.73
CA GLY A 95 -3.46 9.61 5.59
C GLY A 95 -2.06 9.13 6.02
N SER A 96 -1.55 9.70 7.13
CA SER A 96 -0.21 9.42 7.66
C SER A 96 0.00 7.93 7.95
N THR A 97 1.20 7.42 7.66
CA THR A 97 1.61 6.06 7.98
C THR A 97 2.11 5.91 9.42
N MET A 98 2.31 7.03 10.11
CA MET A 98 2.67 7.05 11.53
C MET A 98 1.46 7.11 12.43
N PRO A 99 1.48 6.41 13.58
CA PRO A 99 0.41 6.50 14.55
C PRO A 99 0.39 7.90 15.17
N GLU A 100 -0.77 8.56 15.10
CA GLU A 100 -1.01 9.84 15.78
C GLU A 100 -0.82 9.70 17.30
N THR A 101 -1.24 8.56 17.86
CA THR A 101 -1.10 8.24 19.28
C THR A 101 -0.57 6.81 19.46
N VAL A 102 0.40 6.66 20.37
CA VAL A 102 0.92 5.35 20.80
C VAL A 102 0.08 4.87 21.98
N LEU A 103 -0.57 3.72 21.84
CA LEU A 103 -1.34 3.16 22.94
C LEU A 103 -0.41 2.58 24.03
N PRO A 104 -0.77 2.68 25.33
CA PRO A 104 0.02 2.06 26.39
C PRO A 104 0.23 0.56 26.14
N GLY A 105 1.49 0.11 26.10
CA GLY A 105 1.85 -1.29 25.83
C GLY A 105 1.83 -1.71 24.36
N GLU A 106 1.72 -0.78 23.42
CA GLU A 106 1.73 -1.07 21.99
C GLU A 106 3.14 -1.46 21.51
N THR A 107 3.26 -2.66 20.93
CA THR A 107 4.50 -3.15 20.30
C THR A 107 4.56 -2.77 18.83
N LEU A 108 5.76 -2.76 18.23
CA LEU A 108 5.95 -2.58 16.78
C LEU A 108 5.07 -3.53 15.95
N THR A 109 4.98 -4.79 16.36
CA THR A 109 4.15 -5.80 15.70
C THR A 109 2.66 -5.48 15.79
N ARG A 110 2.19 -4.95 16.93
CA ARG A 110 0.79 -4.57 17.12
C ARG A 110 0.44 -3.33 16.29
N ASN A 111 1.34 -2.34 16.23
CA ASN A 111 1.17 -1.17 15.39
C ASN A 111 1.14 -1.54 13.90
N ALA A 112 2.09 -2.35 13.44
CA ALA A 112 2.12 -2.82 12.05
C ALA A 112 0.85 -3.60 11.68
N ARG A 113 0.33 -4.44 12.58
CA ARG A 113 -0.92 -5.16 12.37
C ARG A 113 -2.14 -4.23 12.30
N ARG A 114 -2.17 -3.18 13.12
CA ARG A 114 -3.23 -2.14 13.08
C ARG A 114 -3.17 -1.37 11.76
N ALA A 115 -1.99 -0.92 11.35
CA ALA A 115 -1.75 -0.24 10.09
C ALA A 115 -2.14 -1.14 8.90
N ALA A 116 -1.77 -2.43 8.94
CA ALA A 116 -2.13 -3.42 7.93
C ALA A 116 -3.65 -3.60 7.82
N ARG A 117 -4.38 -3.68 8.94
CA ARG A 117 -5.85 -3.80 8.94
C ARG A 117 -6.52 -2.58 8.30
N GLY A 118 -6.08 -1.38 8.69
CA GLY A 118 -6.57 -0.15 8.06
C GLY A 118 -6.29 -0.13 6.55
N GLY A 119 -5.06 -0.50 6.17
CA GLY A 119 -4.66 -0.64 4.77
C GLY A 119 -5.48 -1.67 4.00
N LEU A 120 -5.79 -2.82 4.60
CA LEU A 120 -6.59 -3.85 3.95
C LEU A 120 -7.99 -3.33 3.62
N ILE A 121 -8.64 -2.66 4.58
CA ILE A 121 -9.99 -2.10 4.40
C ILE A 121 -9.98 -0.99 3.35
N THR A 122 -9.05 -0.03 3.47
CA THR A 122 -8.92 1.07 2.51
C THR A 122 -8.63 0.54 1.11
N GLY A 123 -7.68 -0.40 0.98
CA GLY A 123 -7.30 -0.98 -0.31
C GLY A 123 -8.42 -1.79 -0.94
N ALA A 124 -9.21 -2.53 -0.14
CA ALA A 124 -10.36 -3.26 -0.63
C ALA A 124 -11.45 -2.31 -1.16
N LEU A 125 -11.81 -1.29 -0.39
CA LEU A 125 -12.86 -0.33 -0.77
C LEU A 125 -12.43 0.51 -1.99
N VAL A 126 -11.24 1.13 -1.92
CA VAL A 126 -10.73 1.95 -3.01
C VAL A 126 -10.50 1.10 -4.26
N GLY A 127 -9.86 -0.07 -4.14
CA GLY A 127 -9.63 -0.98 -5.25
C GLY A 127 -10.94 -1.41 -5.91
N PHE A 128 -11.95 -1.77 -5.11
CA PHE A 128 -13.26 -2.16 -5.62
C PHE A 128 -13.95 -1.02 -6.37
N PHE A 129 -14.19 0.13 -5.73
CA PHE A 129 -14.92 1.24 -6.34
C PHE A 129 -14.17 1.85 -7.52
N PHE A 130 -12.85 1.99 -7.42
CA PHE A 130 -12.04 2.48 -8.53
C PHE A 130 -12.04 1.48 -9.69
N GLY A 131 -11.99 0.17 -9.40
CA GLY A 131 -12.15 -0.87 -10.41
C GLY A 131 -13.49 -0.79 -11.14
N LEU A 132 -14.61 -0.56 -10.43
CA LEU A 132 -15.92 -0.35 -11.05
C LEU A 132 -15.92 0.87 -11.99
N ILE A 133 -15.38 2.00 -11.53
CA ILE A 133 -15.30 3.24 -12.33
C ILE A 133 -14.45 3.01 -13.59
N TRP A 134 -13.27 2.39 -13.42
CA TRP A 134 -12.34 2.15 -14.52
C TRP A 134 -12.89 1.13 -15.53
N GLY A 135 -13.48 0.03 -15.05
CA GLY A 135 -14.11 -0.98 -15.90
C GLY A 135 -15.27 -0.39 -16.72
N THR A 136 -16.06 0.50 -16.10
CA THR A 136 -17.11 1.26 -16.80
C THR A 136 -16.51 2.20 -17.86
N ALA A 137 -15.43 2.92 -17.54
CA ALA A 137 -14.79 3.84 -18.47
C ALA A 137 -14.21 3.13 -19.72
N ILE A 138 -13.53 1.98 -19.54
CA ILE A 138 -13.02 1.17 -20.65
C ILE A 138 -14.18 0.69 -21.54
N ARG A 139 -15.25 0.18 -20.94
CA ARG A 139 -16.38 -0.36 -21.70
C ARG A 139 -17.17 0.74 -22.41
N LEU A 140 -17.35 1.90 -21.79
CA LEU A 140 -17.97 3.06 -22.43
C LEU A 140 -17.17 3.52 -23.65
N HIS A 141 -15.83 3.54 -23.54
CA HIS A 141 -14.96 3.86 -24.66
C HIS A 141 -15.15 2.90 -25.84
N LEU A 142 -15.24 1.59 -25.57
CA LEU A 142 -15.46 0.57 -26.60
C LEU A 142 -16.85 0.67 -27.26
N ILE A 143 -17.90 0.94 -26.46
CA ILE A 143 -19.27 1.13 -26.99
C ILE A 143 -19.32 2.34 -27.92
N LEU A 144 -18.71 3.45 -27.52
CA LEU A 144 -18.69 4.69 -28.31
C LEU A 144 -17.86 4.56 -29.60
N GLN A 145 -16.85 3.68 -29.64
CA GLN A 145 -16.01 3.50 -30.82
C GLN A 145 -16.54 2.48 -31.84
N VAL A 146 -17.30 1.46 -31.41
CA VAL A 146 -17.58 0.30 -32.29
C VAL A 146 -19.08 0.02 -32.50
N VAL A 147 -20.01 0.78 -31.91
CA VAL A 147 -21.48 0.57 -32.05
C VAL A 147 -21.85 -0.91 -31.83
N ILE A 148 -21.26 -1.54 -30.80
CA ILE A 148 -21.53 -2.94 -30.47
C ILE A 148 -22.78 -2.98 -29.60
N ALA A 149 -23.76 -3.80 -29.99
CA ALA A 149 -24.85 -4.18 -29.11
C ALA A 149 -24.31 -5.16 -28.05
N ILE A 150 -24.05 -4.64 -26.84
CA ILE A 150 -23.61 -5.45 -25.70
C ILE A 150 -24.84 -5.76 -24.84
N ASP A 151 -25.00 -7.04 -24.46
CA ASP A 151 -26.00 -7.44 -23.47
C ASP A 151 -25.69 -6.75 -22.11
N PRO A 152 -26.61 -5.94 -21.56
CA PRO A 152 -26.40 -5.24 -20.31
C PRO A 152 -26.06 -6.17 -19.12
N GLY A 153 -26.56 -7.42 -19.14
CA GLY A 153 -26.35 -8.37 -18.05
C GLY A 153 -24.92 -8.88 -17.95
N THR A 154 -24.30 -9.18 -19.09
CA THR A 154 -22.91 -9.62 -19.15
C THR A 154 -21.95 -8.48 -18.84
N LEU A 155 -22.27 -7.26 -19.32
CA LEU A 155 -21.51 -6.04 -19.04
C LEU A 155 -21.40 -5.76 -17.54
N ALA A 156 -22.53 -5.77 -16.82
CA ALA A 156 -22.55 -5.52 -15.39
C ALA A 156 -21.74 -6.57 -14.60
N THR A 157 -21.83 -7.83 -15.01
CA THR A 157 -21.13 -8.94 -14.37
C THR A 157 -19.61 -8.81 -14.55
N GLU A 158 -19.14 -8.49 -15.74
CA GLU A 158 -17.71 -8.28 -16.01
C GLU A 158 -17.14 -7.09 -15.26
N ILE A 159 -17.87 -5.96 -15.21
CA ILE A 159 -17.44 -4.78 -14.45
C ILE A 159 -17.35 -5.12 -12.96
N LEU A 160 -18.32 -5.87 -12.43
CA LEU A 160 -18.31 -6.31 -11.04
C LEU A 160 -17.11 -7.23 -10.75
N ILE A 161 -16.85 -8.21 -11.60
CA ILE A 161 -15.70 -9.12 -11.47
C ILE A 161 -14.39 -8.33 -11.48
N PHE A 162 -14.26 -7.35 -12.39
CA PHE A 162 -13.08 -6.50 -12.45
C PHE A 162 -12.92 -5.64 -11.18
N GLY A 163 -14.00 -5.08 -10.65
CA GLY A 163 -14.00 -4.39 -9.37
C GLY A 163 -13.54 -5.30 -8.22
N VAL A 164 -14.10 -6.50 -8.12
CA VAL A 164 -13.70 -7.48 -7.09
C VAL A 164 -12.23 -7.87 -7.23
N ALA A 165 -11.75 -8.16 -8.45
CA ALA A 165 -10.36 -8.49 -8.70
C ALA A 165 -9.42 -7.34 -8.29
N MET A 166 -9.75 -6.11 -8.66
CA MET A 166 -9.00 -4.91 -8.24
C MET A 166 -8.95 -4.78 -6.72
N GLY A 167 -10.08 -4.95 -6.03
CA GLY A 167 -10.13 -4.94 -4.57
C GLY A 167 -9.27 -6.02 -3.92
N LEU A 168 -9.35 -7.26 -4.43
CA LEU A 168 -8.58 -8.41 -3.93
C LEU A 168 -7.07 -8.26 -4.13
N VAL A 169 -6.65 -7.58 -5.20
CA VAL A 169 -5.24 -7.32 -5.50
C VAL A 169 -4.70 -6.14 -4.69
N VAL A 170 -5.43 -5.01 -4.70
CA VAL A 170 -4.97 -3.76 -4.08
C VAL A 170 -4.97 -3.88 -2.55
N ALA A 171 -5.93 -4.57 -1.95
CA ALA A 171 -6.04 -4.71 -0.50
C ALA A 171 -4.78 -5.29 0.19
N PRO A 172 -4.27 -6.49 -0.16
CA PRO A 172 -3.10 -7.06 0.48
C PRO A 172 -1.83 -6.24 0.19
N CYS A 173 -1.67 -5.69 -1.02
CA CYS A 173 -0.54 -4.84 -1.36
C CYS A 173 -0.54 -3.56 -0.52
N PHE A 174 -1.68 -2.88 -0.41
CA PHE A 174 -1.76 -1.65 0.38
C PHE A 174 -1.66 -1.92 1.89
N ALA A 175 -2.19 -3.05 2.38
CA ALA A 175 -1.97 -3.50 3.75
C ALA A 175 -0.48 -3.70 4.06
N LEU A 176 0.27 -4.33 3.14
CA LEU A 176 1.70 -4.55 3.29
C LEU A 176 2.47 -3.22 3.26
N PHE A 177 2.15 -2.33 2.32
CA PHE A 177 2.70 -0.97 2.26
C PHE A 177 2.53 -0.25 3.60
N ARG A 178 1.31 -0.22 4.14
CA ARG A 178 0.98 0.39 5.43
C ARG A 178 1.78 -0.19 6.58
N ALA A 179 1.85 -1.51 6.66
CA ALA A 179 2.61 -2.20 7.70
C ALA A 179 4.09 -1.80 7.65
N ILE A 180 4.72 -1.89 6.48
CA ILE A 180 6.14 -1.61 6.30
C ILE A 180 6.43 -0.13 6.54
N SER A 181 5.65 0.78 5.96
CA SER A 181 5.82 2.23 6.14
C SER A 181 5.72 2.66 7.60
N SER A 182 4.81 2.04 8.37
CA SER A 182 4.66 2.32 9.81
C SER A 182 5.89 1.90 10.63
N LEU A 183 6.66 0.92 10.14
CA LEU A 183 7.87 0.42 10.80
C LEU A 183 9.11 1.20 10.37
N ILE A 184 9.26 1.46 9.06
CA ILE A 184 10.45 2.09 8.49
C ILE A 184 10.72 3.46 9.09
N GLY A 185 9.69 4.28 9.30
CA GLY A 185 9.88 5.60 9.90
C GLY A 185 10.51 5.53 11.31
N THR A 186 10.10 4.56 12.12
CA THR A 186 10.69 4.36 13.46
C THR A 186 12.11 3.78 13.41
N VAL A 187 12.36 2.82 12.51
CA VAL A 187 13.66 2.14 12.39
C VAL A 187 14.72 3.06 11.79
N MET A 188 14.38 3.83 10.76
CA MET A 188 15.30 4.76 10.11
C MET A 188 15.77 5.83 11.07
N LEU A 189 14.84 6.39 11.85
CA LEU A 189 15.20 7.49 12.74
C LEU A 189 16.12 7.05 13.87
N ASP A 190 15.97 5.82 14.39
CA ASP A 190 16.93 5.21 15.33
C ASP A 190 18.31 4.91 14.70
N TRP A 191 18.38 4.76 13.37
CA TRP A 191 19.66 4.60 12.65
C TRP A 191 20.43 5.93 12.51
N PHE A 192 19.73 7.05 12.37
CA PHE A 192 20.34 8.38 12.23
C PHE A 192 20.72 9.07 13.55
N ASP A 193 20.23 8.51 14.65
CA ASP A 193 20.53 8.94 16.02
C ASP A 193 21.88 8.40 16.53
N LYS A 194 22.41 7.35 15.88
CA LYS A 194 23.74 6.78 16.16
C LYS A 194 24.84 7.54 15.41
#